data_AF-A0A974P3J3-F1
#
_entry.id   AF-A0A974P3J3-F1
#
_cell.length_a   1.000
_cell.length_b   1.000
_cell.length_c   1.000
_cell.angle_alpha   90.00
_cell.angle_beta   90.00
_cell.angle_gamma   90.00
#
_symmetry.space_group_name_H-M   'P 1'
#
loop_
_entity.id
_entity.type
_entity.pdbx_description
1 polymer ?
#
loop_
_entity_poly.entity_id
_entity_poly.type
_entity_poly.pdbx_seq_one_letter_code
_entity_poly.pdbx_strand_id
1 'polypeptide(L)'
;MTSVVQPLIQPNLTVIAAHLLALFAPVLADGQGGLIEIRHGPIDPALKRAAINQNAWFGLDQIDAAASYAADQNARGHNVYVGVNPRKPDTDQSGHGSDTDVALAWWHFADLDDPLRSPPPAPTCRFAIPCW
;
A
#
# COMPACT_ATOMS: atom_id res chain seq x y z
N MET A 1 16.40 -14.79 -30.50
CA MET A 1 15.80 -13.76 -29.63
C MET A 1 16.58 -13.78 -28.32
N THR A 2 17.45 -12.80 -28.10
CA THR A 2 18.24 -12.69 -26.86
C THR A 2 17.35 -12.10 -25.79
N SER A 3 17.07 -12.86 -24.72
CA SER A 3 16.33 -12.35 -23.57
C SER A 3 17.14 -11.25 -22.90
N VAL A 4 16.59 -10.03 -22.84
CA VAL A 4 17.17 -8.94 -22.05
C VAL A 4 16.82 -9.24 -20.59
N VAL A 5 17.81 -9.74 -19.84
CA VAL A 5 17.68 -9.90 -18.39
C VAL A 5 17.72 -8.50 -17.78
N GLN A 6 16.56 -8.01 -17.32
CA GLN A 6 16.53 -6.77 -16.54
C GLN A 6 17.26 -7.02 -15.21
N PRO A 7 18.18 -6.12 -14.81
CA PRO A 7 18.83 -6.23 -13.51
C PRO A 7 17.79 -6.14 -12.40
N LEU A 8 17.91 -7.03 -11.41
CA LEU A 8 17.03 -7.06 -10.25
C LEU A 8 17.23 -5.77 -9.44
N ILE A 9 16.26 -4.86 -9.52
CA ILE A 9 16.25 -3.61 -8.74
C ILE A 9 16.17 -3.99 -7.27
N GLN A 10 17.15 -3.53 -6.48
CA GLN A 10 17.17 -3.75 -5.04
C GLN A 10 16.27 -2.73 -4.33
N PRO A 11 15.62 -3.10 -3.21
CA PRO A 11 14.84 -2.15 -2.42
C PRO A 11 15.75 -1.04 -1.88
N ASN A 12 15.30 0.21 -2.02
CA ASN A 12 16.03 1.38 -1.54
C ASN A 12 15.31 1.98 -0.33
N LEU A 13 15.89 1.78 0.86
CA LEU A 13 15.31 2.23 2.13
C LEU A 13 15.00 3.72 2.15
N THR A 14 15.90 4.56 1.65
CA THR A 14 15.71 6.02 1.63
C THR A 14 14.50 6.41 0.79
N VAL A 15 14.31 5.75 -0.36
CA VAL A 15 13.16 6.01 -1.25
C VAL A 15 11.86 5.51 -0.63
N ILE A 16 11.88 4.34 0.01
CA ILE A 16 10.71 3.78 0.69
C ILE A 16 10.30 4.69 1.85
N ALA A 17 11.23 5.09 2.71
CA ALA A 17 10.97 5.98 3.84
C ALA A 17 10.45 7.34 3.36
N ALA A 18 11.04 7.93 2.31
CA ALA A 18 10.57 9.18 1.73
C ALA A 18 9.14 9.06 1.18
N HIS A 19 8.79 7.92 0.57
CA HIS A 19 7.44 7.66 0.09
C HIS A 19 6.42 7.55 1.23
N LEU A 20 6.73 6.78 2.29
CA LEU A 20 5.87 6.67 3.47
C LEU A 20 5.70 8.04 4.15
N LEU A 21 6.78 8.80 4.29
CA LEU A 21 6.72 10.15 4.84
C LEU A 21 5.82 11.04 3.98
N ALA A 22 5.90 10.99 2.65
CA ALA A 22 5.02 11.77 1.78
C ALA A 22 3.53 11.43 1.95
N LEU A 23 3.19 10.15 2.19
CA LEU A 23 1.81 9.72 2.43
C LEU A 23 1.28 10.20 3.79
N PHE A 24 2.09 10.11 4.85
CA PHE A 24 1.63 10.26 6.23
C PHE A 24 2.07 11.55 6.95
N ALA A 25 3.03 12.30 6.41
CA ALA A 25 3.49 13.57 6.98
C ALA A 25 2.36 14.57 7.28
N PRO A 26 1.31 14.69 6.43
CA PRO A 26 0.26 15.65 6.76
C PRO A 26 -0.56 15.24 7.99
N VAL A 27 -0.77 13.94 8.19
CA VAL A 27 -1.49 13.40 9.36
C VAL A 27 -0.67 13.59 10.64
N LEU A 28 0.65 13.40 10.55
CA LEU A 28 1.60 13.69 11.63
C LEU A 28 1.61 15.17 12.00
N ALA A 29 1.55 16.07 11.01
CA ALA A 29 1.52 17.52 11.23
C ALA A 29 0.26 17.98 11.97
N ASP A 30 -0.88 17.32 11.71
CA ASP A 30 -2.14 17.57 12.40
C ASP A 30 -2.18 17.01 13.83
N GLY A 31 -1.11 16.33 14.27
CA GLY A 31 -1.00 15.74 15.61
C GLY A 31 -1.94 14.55 15.84
N GLN A 32 -2.49 13.99 14.77
CA GLN A 32 -3.40 12.85 14.85
C GLN A 32 -2.61 11.56 14.87
N GLY A 33 -2.97 10.67 15.81
CA GLY A 33 -2.44 9.31 15.81
C GLY A 33 -2.99 8.50 14.64
N GLY A 34 -2.34 7.37 14.37
CA GLY A 34 -2.82 6.43 13.36
C GLY A 34 -1.85 5.28 13.18
N LEU A 35 -2.22 4.37 12.28
CA LEU A 35 -1.40 3.22 11.93
C LEU A 35 -1.12 3.19 10.44
N ILE A 36 0.12 2.81 10.12
CA ILE A 36 0.58 2.42 8.79
C ILE A 36 0.36 0.92 8.67
N GLU A 37 -0.30 0.51 7.60
CA GLU A 37 -0.46 -0.89 7.24
C GLU A 37 0.48 -1.24 6.10
N ILE A 38 1.39 -2.19 6.33
CA ILE A 38 2.20 -2.80 5.27
C ILE A 38 1.65 -4.20 5.03
N ARG A 39 1.22 -4.48 3.80
CA ARG A 39 0.74 -5.80 3.39
C ARG A 39 1.73 -6.46 2.46
N HIS A 40 1.88 -7.76 2.58
CA HIS A 40 2.78 -8.50 1.71
C HIS A 40 2.39 -9.97 1.57
N GLY A 41 3.04 -10.62 0.62
CA GLY A 41 2.92 -12.05 0.41
C GLY A 41 3.76 -12.54 -0.76
N PRO A 42 4.05 -13.86 -0.80
CA PRO A 42 4.80 -14.44 -1.90
C PRO A 42 4.03 -14.34 -3.22
N ILE A 43 4.77 -14.38 -4.33
CA ILE A 43 4.15 -14.51 -5.64
C ILE A 43 3.63 -15.95 -5.78
N ASP A 44 2.33 -16.08 -6.03
CA ASP A 44 1.72 -17.36 -6.38
C ASP A 44 2.10 -17.68 -7.84
N PRO A 45 2.86 -18.76 -8.10
CA PRO A 45 3.28 -19.12 -9.45
C PRO A 45 2.13 -19.55 -10.36
N ALA A 46 1.01 -20.05 -9.80
CA ALA A 46 -0.17 -20.46 -10.56
C ALA A 46 -1.02 -19.25 -10.97
N LEU A 47 -1.16 -18.26 -10.08
CA LEU A 47 -1.99 -17.08 -10.32
C LEU A 47 -1.22 -15.89 -10.92
N LYS A 48 0.13 -15.97 -10.95
CA LYS A 48 1.03 -14.88 -11.35
C LYS A 48 0.73 -13.55 -10.65
N ARG A 49 0.23 -13.63 -9.42
CA ARG A 49 -0.09 -12.48 -8.56
C ARG A 49 0.35 -12.78 -7.13
N ALA A 50 0.52 -11.75 -6.33
CA ALA A 50 0.89 -11.94 -4.94
C ALA A 50 -0.28 -12.51 -4.13
N ALA A 51 0.02 -13.53 -3.34
CA ALA A 51 -0.88 -14.04 -2.31
C ALA A 51 -0.75 -13.15 -1.06
N ILE A 52 -1.30 -11.93 -1.12
CA ILE A 52 -1.26 -10.96 -0.02
C ILE A 52 -2.07 -11.48 1.15
N ASN A 53 -1.39 -12.12 2.10
CA ASN A 53 -1.99 -12.83 3.22
C ASN A 53 -1.34 -12.48 4.56
N GLN A 54 -0.38 -11.55 4.54
CA GLN A 54 0.34 -11.08 5.72
C GLN A 54 0.29 -9.56 5.77
N ASN A 55 0.32 -9.05 6.99
CA ASN A 55 0.30 -7.63 7.28
C ASN A 55 1.15 -7.33 8.52
N ALA A 56 1.67 -6.11 8.54
CA ALA A 56 2.36 -5.53 9.67
C ALA A 56 1.86 -4.10 9.89
N TRP A 57 1.79 -3.74 11.17
CA TRP A 57 1.24 -2.49 11.64
C TRP A 57 2.33 -1.67 12.31
N PHE A 58 2.38 -0.39 11.99
CA PHE A 58 3.36 0.54 12.54
C PHE A 58 2.67 1.84 12.94
N GLY A 59 3.15 2.50 13.98
CA GLY A 59 2.75 3.88 14.29
C GLY A 59 3.18 4.83 13.17
N LEU A 60 2.48 5.96 13.05
CA LEU A 60 2.87 7.01 12.08
C LEU A 60 4.28 7.57 12.37
N ASP A 61 4.76 7.48 13.61
CA ASP A 61 6.11 7.86 14.04
C ASP A 61 7.17 6.78 13.76
N GLN A 62 6.77 5.60 13.26
CA GLN A 62 7.64 4.45 13.02
C GLN A 62 7.98 4.26 11.52
N ILE A 63 8.12 5.36 10.77
CA ILE A 63 8.38 5.35 9.32
C ILE A 63 9.60 4.49 8.95
N ASP A 64 10.72 4.64 9.67
CA ASP A 64 11.95 3.91 9.38
C ASP A 64 11.81 2.40 9.63
N ALA A 65 11.02 2.02 10.65
CA ALA A 65 10.73 0.63 10.95
C ALA A 65 9.83 0.01 9.87
N ALA A 66 8.80 0.73 9.45
CA ALA A 66 7.92 0.31 8.35
C ALA A 66 8.70 0.16 7.03
N ALA A 67 9.61 1.10 6.73
CA ALA A 67 10.45 1.04 5.54
C ALA A 67 11.41 -0.15 5.56
N SER A 68 12.06 -0.39 6.71
CA SER A 68 12.96 -1.54 6.90
C SER A 68 12.22 -2.86 6.74
N TYR A 69 11.04 -2.97 7.35
CA TYR A 69 10.20 -4.15 7.20
C TYR A 69 9.79 -4.39 5.74
N ALA A 70 9.35 -3.34 5.04
CA ALA A 70 8.96 -3.44 3.63
C ALA A 70 10.13 -3.91 2.74
N ALA A 71 11.34 -3.37 2.96
CA ALA A 71 12.53 -3.78 2.24
C ALA A 71 12.89 -5.26 2.53
N ASP A 72 12.81 -5.68 3.79
CA ASP A 72 13.08 -7.07 4.19
C ASP A 72 12.10 -8.05 3.54
N GLN A 73 10.80 -7.73 3.51
CA GLN A 73 9.81 -8.58 2.84
C GLN A 73 10.04 -8.61 1.33
N ASN A 74 10.38 -7.49 0.72
CA ASN A 74 10.71 -7.45 -0.71
C ASN A 74 11.96 -8.29 -1.04
N ALA A 75 13.00 -8.22 -0.21
CA ALA A 75 14.21 -9.04 -0.36
C ALA A 75 13.92 -10.56 -0.23
N ARG A 76 12.85 -10.94 0.47
CA ARG A 76 12.34 -12.33 0.54
C ARG A 76 11.53 -12.76 -0.68
N GLY A 77 11.38 -11.89 -1.68
CA GLY A 77 10.60 -12.15 -2.89
C GLY A 77 9.09 -11.95 -2.71
N HIS A 78 8.67 -11.24 -1.66
CA HIS A 78 7.27 -10.84 -1.51
C HIS A 78 6.98 -9.58 -2.31
N ASN A 79 5.76 -9.48 -2.85
CA ASN A 79 5.24 -8.17 -3.21
C ASN A 79 4.79 -7.46 -1.94
N VAL A 80 5.04 -6.16 -1.87
CA VAL A 80 4.79 -5.34 -0.70
C VAL A 80 3.95 -4.15 -1.11
N TYR A 81 2.92 -3.87 -0.32
CA TYR A 81 1.95 -2.79 -0.52
C TYR A 81 1.80 -2.01 0.76
N VAL A 82 1.49 -0.72 0.64
CA VAL A 82 1.17 0.15 1.77
C VAL A 82 -0.29 0.61 1.66
N GLY A 83 -1.00 0.60 2.78
CA GLY A 83 -2.28 1.28 2.89
C GLY A 83 -2.11 2.78 2.70
N VAL A 84 -2.77 3.36 1.70
CA VAL A 84 -2.54 4.75 1.27
C VAL A 84 -2.93 5.79 2.33
N ASN A 85 -3.90 5.45 3.17
CA ASN A 85 -4.45 6.32 4.20
C ASN A 85 -4.18 5.73 5.59
N PRO A 86 -3.96 6.58 6.62
CA PRO A 86 -3.75 6.12 7.98
C PRO A 86 -4.95 5.32 8.49
N ARG A 87 -4.71 4.21 9.18
CA ARG A 87 -5.76 3.50 9.91
C ARG A 87 -5.94 4.09 11.31
N LYS A 88 -7.12 3.88 11.89
CA LYS A 88 -7.43 4.34 13.25
C LYS A 88 -6.50 3.66 14.27
N PRO A 89 -6.11 4.34 15.35
CA PRO A 89 -5.23 3.77 16.38
C PRO A 89 -5.75 2.48 17.03
N ASP A 90 -7.07 2.30 17.06
CA ASP A 90 -7.79 1.18 17.66
C ASP A 90 -8.19 0.08 16.66
N THR A 91 -7.70 0.16 15.42
CA THR A 91 -7.92 -0.87 14.39
C THR A 91 -7.47 -2.23 14.90
N ASP A 92 -8.28 -3.28 14.68
CA ASP A 92 -7.87 -4.65 14.98
C ASP A 92 -6.69 -5.06 14.11
N GLN A 93 -5.57 -5.37 14.76
CA GLN A 93 -4.31 -5.69 14.11
C GLN A 93 -4.17 -7.18 13.79
N SER A 94 -5.12 -8.01 14.21
CA SER A 94 -5.09 -9.47 13.98
C SER A 94 -5.33 -9.88 12.53
N GLY A 95 -5.86 -8.97 11.71
CA GLY A 95 -6.15 -9.19 10.29
C GLY A 95 -5.93 -7.92 9.47
N HIS A 96 -6.31 -7.98 8.19
CA HIS A 96 -6.19 -6.85 7.27
C HIS A 96 -7.17 -5.74 7.60
N GLY A 97 -6.73 -4.48 7.45
CA GLY A 97 -7.60 -3.32 7.63
C GLY A 97 -8.71 -3.25 6.58
N SER A 98 -9.93 -2.98 7.02
CA SER A 98 -11.08 -2.69 6.17
C SER A 98 -11.13 -1.21 5.76
N ASP A 99 -12.09 -0.86 4.91
CA ASP A 99 -12.41 0.54 4.59
C ASP A 99 -12.89 1.33 5.82
N THR A 100 -13.61 0.67 6.75
CA THR A 100 -14.10 1.28 7.99
C THR A 100 -12.98 1.64 8.98
N ASP A 101 -11.77 1.10 8.78
CA ASP A 101 -10.61 1.35 9.62
C ASP A 101 -9.83 2.59 9.19
N VAL A 102 -10.17 3.22 8.07
CA VAL A 102 -9.53 4.47 7.64
C VAL A 102 -9.89 5.59 8.61
N ALA A 103 -8.87 6.25 9.18
CA ALA A 103 -9.06 7.39 10.07
C ALA A 103 -9.43 8.65 9.28
N LEU A 104 -8.63 8.95 8.25
CA LEU A 104 -8.86 10.04 7.29
C LEU A 104 -8.37 9.66 5.90
N ALA A 105 -9.11 10.05 4.87
CA ALA A 105 -8.73 9.87 3.48
C ALA A 105 -8.14 11.15 2.91
N TRP A 106 -6.81 11.27 2.92
CA TRP A 106 -6.08 12.40 2.32
C TRP A 106 -5.84 12.20 0.83
N TRP A 107 -5.65 10.95 0.45
CA TRP A 107 -5.30 10.58 -0.91
C TRP A 107 -6.37 9.67 -1.50
N HIS A 108 -6.65 9.89 -2.78
CA HIS A 108 -7.46 9.02 -3.60
C HIS A 108 -6.68 8.70 -4.87
N PHE A 109 -6.35 7.44 -5.08
CA PHE A 109 -5.72 6.99 -6.31
C PHE A 109 -6.78 6.49 -7.28
N ALA A 110 -6.72 7.02 -8.50
CA ALA A 110 -7.54 6.59 -9.62
C ALA A 110 -6.60 6.12 -10.72
N ASP A 111 -6.92 4.98 -11.34
CA ASP A 111 -6.24 4.53 -12.54
C ASP A 111 -6.80 5.31 -13.73
N LEU A 112 -6.08 6.36 -14.13
CA LEU A 112 -6.50 7.30 -15.17
C LEU A 112 -5.99 6.92 -16.56
N ASP A 113 -5.10 5.93 -16.64
CA ASP A 113 -4.32 5.65 -17.83
C ASP A 113 -4.77 4.36 -18.53
N ASP A 114 -5.84 3.70 -18.05
CA ASP A 114 -6.40 2.51 -18.68
C ASP A 114 -7.16 2.86 -19.98
N PRO A 115 -6.59 2.58 -21.17
CA PRO A 115 -7.21 2.94 -22.44
C PRO A 115 -8.45 2.09 -22.77
N LEU A 116 -8.74 1.04 -21.99
CA LEU A 116 -9.85 0.10 -22.25
C LEU A 116 -11.16 0.48 -21.55
N ARG A 117 -11.19 1.54 -20.75
CA ARG A 117 -12.42 2.00 -20.08
C ARG A 117 -13.04 3.20 -20.80
N SER A 118 -13.55 2.98 -22.02
CA SER A 118 -14.52 3.91 -22.60
C SER A 118 -15.71 4.08 -21.62
N PRO A 119 -16.17 5.30 -21.32
CA PRO A 119 -17.19 5.50 -20.30
C PRO A 119 -18.53 4.93 -20.78
N PRO A 120 -19.23 4.08 -20.01
CA PRO A 120 -20.66 3.89 -20.26
C PRO A 120 -21.38 5.22 -19.99
N PRO A 121 -22.46 5.53 -20.71
CA PRO A 121 -23.18 6.79 -20.53
C PRO A 121 -23.65 6.90 -19.08
N ALA A 122 -23.38 8.04 -18.44
CA ALA A 122 -23.96 8.39 -17.15
C ALA A 122 -25.50 8.21 -17.24
N PRO A 123 -26.16 7.64 -16.22
CA PRO A 123 -26.06 8.14 -14.85
C PRO A 123 -26.08 7.05 -13.76
N THR A 124 -25.24 7.24 -12.75
CA THR A 124 -25.59 7.27 -11.32
C THR A 124 -24.28 7.16 -10.57
N CYS A 125 -24.09 8.06 -9.62
CA CYS A 125 -22.98 8.04 -8.68
C CYS A 125 -22.94 6.66 -8.00
N ARG A 126 -22.09 5.77 -8.49
CA ARG A 126 -21.66 4.55 -7.79
C ARG A 126 -20.14 4.63 -7.73
N PHE A 127 -19.64 5.37 -6.73
CA PHE A 127 -18.29 5.18 -6.21
C PHE A 127 -18.22 3.75 -5.67
N ALA A 128 -17.90 2.79 -6.53
CA ALA A 128 -17.51 1.46 -6.11
C ALA A 128 -16.04 1.59 -5.69
N ILE A 129 -15.80 1.35 -4.41
CA ILE A 129 -14.49 1.44 -3.76
C ILE A 129 -13.83 0.06 -3.91
N PRO A 130 -12.82 -0.14 -4.77
CA PRO A 130 -11.84 -1.18 -4.53
C PRO A 130 -10.76 -0.57 -3.64
N CYS A 131 -11.06 -0.46 -2.35
CA CYS A 131 -10.01 -0.50 -1.34
C CYS A 131 -9.60 -1.97 -1.27
N TRP A 132 -8.35 -2.25 -1.65
CA TRP A 132 -7.75 -3.54 -1.35
C TRP A 132 -7.62 -3.69 0.16
#